data_AF-A0A341EF31-F1
#
_entry.id   AF-A0A341EF31-F1
#
_cell.length_a   1.000
_cell.length_b   1.000
_cell.length_c   1.000
_cell.angle_alpha   90.00
_cell.angle_beta   90.00
_cell.angle_gamma   90.00
#
_symmetry.space_group_name_H-M   'P 1'
#
loop_
_entity.id
_entity.type
_entity.pdbx_description
1 polymer ?
#
loop_
_entity_poly.entity_id
_entity_poly.type
_entity_poly.pdbx_seq_one_letter_code
_entity_poly.pdbx_strand_id
1 'polypeptide(L)' 'MTDAPKKTPITINGNTHLLEDMTEQQQAIVNHITDLDQKIRAAQFNLDQLNVGREAFVNMLVNSTKDEEND' A
#
# COMPACT_ATOMS: atom_id res chain seq x y z
N MET A 1 24.92 1.00 33.72
CA MET A 1 24.09 1.96 32.96
C MET A 1 22.85 1.19 32.54
N THR A 2 21.68 1.54 33.08
CA THR A 2 20.42 0.88 32.78
C THR A 2 19.91 1.35 31.42
N ASP A 3 19.95 0.49 30.40
CA ASP A 3 19.25 0.72 29.14
C ASP A 3 17.75 0.76 29.43
N ALA A 4 17.13 1.93 29.24
CA ALA A 4 15.68 2.03 29.23
C ALA A 4 15.15 1.22 28.03
N PRO A 5 14.04 0.47 28.16
CA PRO A 5 13.46 -0.25 27.04
C PRO A 5 13.14 0.74 25.92
N LYS A 6 13.67 0.48 24.72
CA LYS A 6 13.33 1.26 23.52
C LYS A 6 11.83 1.13 23.29
N LYS A 7 11.12 2.25 23.43
CA LYS A 7 9.70 2.31 23.12
C LYS A 7 9.49 2.62 21.64
N THR A 8 8.55 1.94 21.02
CA THR A 8 8.21 2.05 19.60
C THR A 8 7.06 3.04 19.45
N PRO A 9 7.31 4.26 18.94
CA PRO A 9 6.24 5.22 18.69
C PRO A 9 5.46 4.79 17.45
N ILE A 10 4.13 4.72 17.58
CA ILE A 10 3.18 4.51 16.49
C ILE A 10 2.19 5.67 16.43
N THR A 11 1.73 6.03 15.24
CA THR A 11 0.76 7.12 15.07
C THR A 11 -0.60 6.55 14.69
N ILE A 12 -1.62 6.84 15.50
CA ILE A 12 -3.01 6.41 15.27
C ILE A 12 -3.88 7.68 15.28
N ASN A 13 -4.59 7.95 14.18
CA ASN A 13 -5.44 9.14 14.03
C ASN A 13 -4.73 10.48 14.35
N GLY A 14 -3.43 10.57 14.03
CA GLY A 14 -2.61 11.77 14.30
C GLY A 14 -2.09 11.88 15.74
N ASN A 15 -2.42 10.95 16.63
CA ASN A 15 -1.86 10.88 17.97
C ASN A 15 -0.72 9.86 18.03
N THR A 16 0.38 10.23 18.68
CA THR A 16 1.49 9.32 18.94
C THR A 16 1.20 8.49 20.19
N HIS A 17 1.25 7.17 20.03
CA HIS A 17 1.16 6.19 21.10
C HIS A 17 2.45 5.38 21.16
N LEU A 18 2.74 4.80 22.33
CA LEU A 18 3.89 3.92 22.53
C LEU A 18 3.36 2.49 22.56
N LEU A 19 3.88 1.63 21.69
CA LEU A 19 3.37 0.26 21.52
C LEU A 19 3.48 -0.55 22.82
N GLU A 20 4.56 -0.35 23.57
CA GLU A 20 4.85 -1.06 24.82
C GLU A 20 3.95 -0.61 25.98
N ASP A 21 3.27 0.55 25.84
CA ASP A 21 2.29 1.04 26.81
C ASP A 21 0.87 0.52 26.50
N MET A 22 0.69 -0.27 25.43
CA MET A 22 -0.57 -0.89 25.03
C MET A 22 -0.77 -2.28 25.62
N THR A 23 -2.02 -2.71 25.77
CA THR A 23 -2.34 -4.10 26.13
C THR A 23 -1.95 -5.08 25.01
N GLU A 24 -1.75 -6.35 25.34
CA GLU A 24 -1.44 -7.39 24.34
C GLU A 24 -2.47 -7.43 23.19
N GLN A 25 -3.76 -7.27 23.53
CA GLN A 25 -4.83 -7.21 22.54
C GLN A 25 -4.70 -5.99 21.62
N GLN A 26 -4.36 -4.83 22.17
CA GLN A 26 -4.14 -3.61 21.38
C GLN A 26 -2.92 -3.75 20.47
N GLN A 27 -1.83 -4.33 20.96
CA GLN A 27 -0.64 -4.60 20.15
C GLN A 27 -0.96 -5.58 19.01
N ALA A 28 -1.75 -6.61 19.25
CA ALA A 28 -2.21 -7.54 18.22
C ALA A 28 -3.04 -6.82 17.13
N ILE A 29 -3.92 -5.90 17.53
CA ILE A 29 -4.68 -5.08 16.57
C ILE A 29 -3.76 -4.20 15.73
N VAL A 30 -2.76 -3.55 16.34
CA VAL A 30 -1.75 -2.75 15.60
C VAL A 30 -0.99 -3.60 14.58
N ASN A 31 -0.60 -4.82 14.97
CA ASN A 31 0.05 -5.76 14.05
C ASN A 31 -0.86 -6.14 12.88
N HIS A 32 -2.15 -6.38 13.12
CA HIS A 32 -3.12 -6.64 12.06
C HIS A 32 -3.31 -5.45 11.12
N ILE A 33 -3.38 -4.22 11.64
CA ILE A 33 -3.44 -3.01 10.82
C ILE A 33 -2.19 -2.92 9.92
N THR A 34 -1.02 -3.16 10.48
CA THR A 34 0.25 -3.11 9.74
C THR A 34 0.30 -4.13 8.59
N ASP A 35 -0.19 -5.36 8.84
CA ASP A 35 -0.31 -6.41 7.83
C ASP A 35 -1.32 -6.03 6.73
N LEU A 36 -2.47 -5.48 7.12
CA LEU A 36 -3.47 -5.00 6.16
C LEU A 36 -2.92 -3.88 5.27
N ASP A 37 -2.17 -2.93 5.83
CA ASP A 37 -1.52 -1.86 5.06
C ASP A 37 -0.52 -2.40 4.03
N GLN A 38 0.25 -3.43 4.40
CA GLN A 38 1.16 -4.09 3.46
C GLN A 38 0.39 -4.78 2.32
N LYS A 39 -0.71 -5.48 2.64
CA LYS A 39 -1.58 -6.14 1.66
C LYS A 39 -2.25 -5.12 0.73
N ILE A 40 -2.72 -4.00 1.27
CA ILE A 40 -3.31 -2.90 0.49
C ILE A 40 -2.28 -2.35 -0.50
N ARG A 41 -1.05 -2.08 -0.05
CA ARG A 41 0.03 -1.61 -0.94
C ARG A 41 0.34 -2.60 -2.07
N ALA A 42 0.41 -3.89 -1.76
CA ALA A 42 0.64 -4.92 -2.77
C ALA A 42 -0.52 -5.00 -3.78
N ALA A 43 -1.77 -4.92 -3.31
CA ALA A 43 -2.94 -4.90 -4.17
C ALA A 43 -2.98 -3.66 -5.07
N GLN A 44 -2.64 -2.49 -4.54
CA GLN A 44 -2.55 -1.24 -5.30
C GLN A 44 -1.50 -1.36 -6.41
N PHE A 45 -0.31 -1.87 -6.11
CA PHE A 45 0.73 -2.10 -7.11
C PHE A 45 0.25 -3.01 -8.25
N ASN A 46 -0.43 -4.13 -7.92
CA ASN A 46 -1.00 -5.02 -8.93
C ASN A 46 -2.04 -4.30 -9.80
N LEU A 47 -2.90 -3.49 -9.19
CA LEU A 47 -3.89 -2.70 -9.91
C LEU A 47 -3.24 -1.69 -10.85
N ASP A 48 -2.17 -1.03 -10.41
CA ASP A 48 -1.41 -0.06 -11.22
C ASP A 48 -0.81 -0.76 -12.46
N GLN A 49 -0.22 -1.95 -12.30
CA GLN A 49 0.30 -2.74 -13.41
C GLN A 49 -0.79 -3.13 -14.42
N LEU A 50 -1.96 -3.54 -13.94
CA LEU A 50 -3.10 -3.88 -14.80
C LEU A 50 -3.60 -2.66 -15.59
N ASN A 51 -3.64 -1.49 -14.96
CA ASN A 51 -4.02 -0.24 -15.63
C ASN A 51 -3.02 0.13 -16.73
N VAL A 52 -1.71 0.04 -16.45
CA VAL A 52 -0.67 0.26 -17.47
C VAL A 52 -0.82 -0.69 -18.65
N GLY A 53 -1.03 -1.98 -18.39
CA GLY A 53 -1.25 -2.98 -19.45
C GLY A 53 -2.50 -2.66 -20.28
N ARG A 54 -3.61 -2.30 -19.63
CA ARG A 54 -4.84 -1.88 -20.31
C ARG A 54 -4.62 -0.67 -21.20
N GLU A 55 -3.94 0.37 -20.71
CA GLU A 55 -3.65 1.57 -21.49
C GLU A 55 -2.76 1.28 -22.70
N ALA A 56 -1.75 0.41 -22.54
CA ALA A 56 -0.92 -0.03 -23.64
C ALA A 56 -1.76 -0.68 -24.76
N PHE A 57 -2.67 -1.58 -24.41
CA PHE A 57 -3.55 -2.22 -25.40
C PHE A 57 -4.54 -1.23 -26.05
N VAL A 58 -5.06 -0.27 -25.30
CA VAL A 58 -5.91 0.79 -25.86
C VAL A 58 -5.12 1.62 -26.88
N ASN A 59 -3.89 2.01 -26.56
CA ASN A 59 -3.03 2.76 -27.47
C ASN A 59 -2.68 1.96 -28.73
N MET A 60 -2.44 0.65 -28.60
CA MET A 60 -2.23 -0.23 -29.76
C MET A 60 -3.44 -0.25 -30.69
N LEU A 61 -4.65 -0.36 -30.14
CA LEU A 61 -5.90 -0.34 -30.91
C LEU A 61 -6.14 1.01 -31.61
N VAL A 62 -5.87 2.12 -30.90
CA VAL A 62 -5.99 3.47 -31.48
C VAL A 62 -5.00 3.66 -32.63
N ASN A 63 -3.79 3.10 -32.52
CA ASN A 63 -2.81 3.21 -33.59
C ASN A 63 -3.20 2.33 -34.78
N SER A 64 -3.65 1.09 -34.56
CA SER A 64 -4.06 0.21 -35.66
C SER A 64 -5.24 0.77 -36.47
N THR A 65 -6.17 1.45 -35.81
CA THR A 65 -7.32 2.07 -36.49
C THR A 65 -6.96 3.33 -37.29
N LYS A 66 -5.91 4.05 -36.88
CA LYS A 66 -5.39 5.20 -37.65
C LYS A 66 -4.59 4.77 -38.88
N ASP A 67 -3.91 3.63 -38.79
CA ASP A 67 -3.15 3.10 -39.93
C ASP A 67 -4.10 2.62 -41.05
N GLU A 68 -5.30 2.13 -40.71
CA GLU A 68 -6.34 1.73 -41.67
C GLU A 68 -7.04 2.91 -42.38
N GLU A 69 -7.01 4.14 -41.83
CA GLU A 69 -7.61 5.33 -42.46
C GLU A 69 -6.67 6.06 -43.44
N ASN A 70 -5.38 5.69 -43.49
CA ASN A 70 -4.37 6.33 -44.33
C ASN A 70 -3.91 5.49 -45.55
N ASP A 71 -4.51 4.32 -45.78
CA ASP A 71 -4.35 3.45 -46.97
C ASP A 71 -5.65 3.41 -47.81
#